data_AF-A0A3A8RAP8-F1
#
_entry.id   AF-A0A3A8RAP8-F1
#
_cell.length_a   1.000
_cell.length_b   1.000
_cell.length_c   1.000
_cell.angle_alpha   90.00
_cell.angle_beta   90.00
_cell.angle_gamma   90.00
#
_symmetry.space_group_name_H-M   'P 1'
#
loop_
_entity.id
_entity.type
_entity.pdbx_description
1 polymer ?
#
loop_
_entity_poly.entity_id
_entity_poly.type
_entity_poly.pdbx_seq_one_letter_code
_entity_poly.pdbx_strand_id
1 'polypeptide(L)'
;MLGGGVMVKPRLNVQMKGLDKTIERFEILAKKKKKETAELVNQKAIDIQRGAKKRAPVDDGALRASIVIEKFQNGMAARVGSRLPYAAYQEWGTGIYAQHPDIPGRKTPWSFKHPKTGEWWINFRGAKPQPFLFPAFEAEREDFLKRIEELYKTL
;
A
#
# COMPACT_ATOMS: atom_id res chain seq x y z
N MET A 1 -69.96 26.93 23.83
CA MET A 1 -69.16 25.88 23.17
C MET A 1 -67.69 26.21 23.38
N LEU A 2 -66.95 25.24 23.91
CA LEU A 2 -65.53 25.33 24.28
C LEU A 2 -64.66 25.35 23.02
N GLY A 3 -63.94 26.46 22.76
CA GLY A 3 -62.93 26.55 21.71
C GLY A 3 -61.54 26.53 22.33
N GLY A 4 -60.83 25.41 22.16
CA GLY A 4 -59.61 25.06 22.88
C GLY A 4 -58.45 26.04 22.69
N GLY A 5 -57.87 26.45 23.82
CA GLY A 5 -56.60 27.18 23.86
C GLY A 5 -55.46 26.28 23.40
N VAL A 6 -54.78 26.68 22.31
CA VAL A 6 -53.58 26.00 21.83
C VAL A 6 -52.43 26.34 22.78
N MET A 7 -52.00 25.35 23.57
CA MET A 7 -50.84 25.45 24.45
C MET A 7 -49.56 25.50 23.62
N VAL A 8 -48.96 26.68 23.47
CA VAL A 8 -47.65 26.85 22.83
C VAL A 8 -46.58 26.34 23.79
N LYS A 9 -45.98 25.18 23.48
CA LYS A 9 -44.85 24.65 24.26
C LYS A 9 -43.64 25.59 24.10
N PRO A 10 -42.99 26.04 25.19
CA PRO A 10 -41.78 26.85 25.09
C PRO A 10 -40.67 26.06 24.42
N ARG A 11 -40.08 26.62 23.36
CA ARG A 11 -38.88 26.07 22.73
C ARG A 11 -37.66 26.55 23.52
N LEU A 12 -37.04 25.66 24.26
CA LEU A 12 -35.78 25.95 24.96
C LEU A 12 -34.64 25.93 23.93
N ASN A 13 -34.10 27.11 23.62
CA ASN A 13 -32.97 27.23 22.70
C ASN A 13 -31.68 27.28 23.54
N VAL A 14 -31.07 26.12 23.75
CA VAL A 14 -29.84 26.01 24.56
C VAL A 14 -28.64 26.34 23.67
N GLN A 15 -28.10 27.55 23.79
CA GLN A 15 -26.80 27.89 23.21
C GLN A 15 -25.69 27.47 24.16
N MET A 16 -24.95 26.41 23.80
CA MET A 16 -23.75 26.01 24.53
C MET A 16 -22.62 27.00 24.25
N LYS A 17 -22.33 27.89 25.20
CA LYS A 17 -21.16 28.79 25.13
C LYS A 17 -19.88 27.95 24.99
N GLY A 18 -19.17 28.12 23.87
CA GLY A 18 -17.84 27.53 23.65
C GLY A 18 -17.79 26.37 22.65
N LEU A 19 -18.92 25.97 22.07
CA LEU A 19 -18.95 24.93 21.04
C LEU A 19 -18.11 25.32 19.81
N ASP A 20 -18.17 26.59 19.38
CA ASP A 20 -17.43 27.10 18.23
C ASP A 20 -15.91 26.95 18.40
N LYS A 21 -15.39 27.26 19.61
CA LYS A 21 -13.97 27.09 19.94
C LYS A 21 -13.55 25.62 19.96
N THR A 22 -14.45 24.73 20.39
CA THR A 22 -14.21 23.29 20.38
C THR A 22 -14.18 22.76 18.95
N ILE A 23 -15.12 23.17 18.11
CA ILE A 23 -15.15 22.83 16.68
C ILE A 23 -13.86 23.28 15.99
N GLU A 24 -13.42 24.52 16.22
CA GLU A 24 -12.18 25.05 15.65
C GLU A 24 -10.96 24.21 16.06
N ARG A 25 -10.85 23.84 17.35
CA ARG A 25 -9.76 22.95 17.82
C ARG A 25 -9.81 21.58 17.16
N PHE A 26 -10.99 21.00 17.01
CA PHE A 26 -11.17 19.72 16.32
C PHE A 26 -10.74 19.79 14.86
N GLU A 27 -11.07 20.87 14.14
CA GLU A 27 -10.64 21.05 12.76
C GLU A 27 -9.12 21.17 12.63
N ILE A 28 -8.48 21.93 13.50
CA ILE A 28 -7.02 22.07 13.54
C ILE A 28 -6.37 20.71 13.82
N LEU A 29 -6.90 19.99 14.80
CA LEU A 29 -6.40 18.67 15.18
C LEU A 29 -6.59 17.66 14.04
N ALA A 30 -7.74 17.66 13.38
CA ALA A 30 -8.01 16.79 12.23
C ALA A 30 -7.06 17.07 11.06
N LYS A 31 -6.79 18.36 10.76
CA LYS A 31 -5.80 18.75 9.73
C LYS A 31 -4.39 18.27 10.10
N LYS A 32 -3.98 18.44 11.36
CA LYS A 32 -2.69 17.99 11.86
C LYS A 32 -2.55 16.47 11.75
N LYS A 33 -3.54 15.70 12.19
CA LYS A 33 -3.52 14.23 12.14
C LYS A 33 -3.50 13.68 10.72
N LYS A 34 -4.23 14.31 9.79
CA LYS A 34 -4.16 13.99 8.35
C LYS A 34 -2.75 14.18 7.81
N LYS A 35 -2.10 15.30 8.14
CA LYS A 35 -0.73 15.58 7.72
C LYS A 35 0.26 14.56 8.29
N GLU A 36 0.20 14.29 9.61
CA GLU A 36 1.05 13.29 10.26
C GLU A 36 0.88 11.90 9.64
N THR A 37 -0.37 11.50 9.33
CA THR A 37 -0.65 10.21 8.70
C THR A 37 -0.06 10.14 7.28
N ALA A 38 -0.22 11.20 6.48
CA ALA A 38 0.34 11.25 5.13
C ALA A 38 1.88 11.20 5.12
N GLU A 39 2.53 11.85 6.09
CA GLU A 39 3.98 11.80 6.29
C GLU A 39 4.45 10.38 6.64
N LEU A 40 3.76 9.71 7.56
CA LEU A 40 4.04 8.32 7.94
C LEU A 40 3.90 7.36 6.76
N VAL A 41 2.80 7.47 5.99
CA VAL A 41 2.56 6.65 4.79
C VAL A 41 3.68 6.85 3.77
N ASN A 42 4.10 8.10 3.54
CA ASN A 42 5.19 8.40 2.62
C ASN A 42 6.52 7.82 3.10
N GLN A 43 6.84 7.96 4.39
CA GLN A 43 8.06 7.40 4.96
C GLN A 43 8.10 5.89 4.77
N LYS A 44 7.00 5.20 5.10
CA LYS A 44 6.93 3.74 4.95
C LYS A 44 6.98 3.28 3.50
N ALA A 45 6.37 4.02 2.58
CA ALA A 45 6.51 3.73 1.16
C ALA A 45 7.97 3.82 0.68
N ILE A 46 8.74 4.80 1.19
CA ILE A 46 10.18 4.94 0.89
C ILE A 46 10.98 3.77 1.47
N ASP A 47 10.68 3.36 2.71
CA ASP A 47 11.38 2.24 3.36
C ASP A 47 11.09 0.90 2.64
N ILE A 48 9.82 0.65 2.26
CA ILE A 48 9.43 -0.49 1.43
C ILE A 48 10.17 -0.45 0.08
N GLN A 49 10.18 0.69 -0.62
CA GLN A 49 10.89 0.83 -1.89
C GLN A 49 12.38 0.54 -1.73
N ARG A 50 13.03 1.07 -0.68
CA ARG A 50 14.44 0.84 -0.39
C ARG A 50 14.71 -0.64 -0.12
N GLY A 51 13.87 -1.27 0.70
CA GLY A 51 13.96 -2.70 0.99
C GLY A 51 13.78 -3.55 -0.27
N ALA A 52 12.80 -3.22 -1.10
CA ALA A 52 12.55 -3.89 -2.36
C ALA A 52 13.73 -3.76 -3.33
N LYS A 53 14.31 -2.56 -3.45
CA LYS A 53 15.51 -2.32 -4.28
C LYS A 53 16.73 -3.11 -3.79
N LYS A 54 16.89 -3.30 -2.48
CA LYS A 54 17.98 -4.11 -1.90
C LYS A 54 17.83 -5.60 -2.23
N ARG A 55 16.62 -6.13 -2.16
CA ARG A 55 16.31 -7.54 -2.48
C ARG A 55 16.22 -7.84 -3.97
N ALA A 56 15.95 -6.81 -4.79
CA ALA A 56 15.83 -6.99 -6.23
C ALA A 56 17.13 -7.56 -6.82
N PRO A 57 17.04 -8.58 -7.68
CA PRO A 57 18.20 -9.19 -8.31
C PRO A 57 19.00 -8.18 -9.14
N VAL A 58 20.31 -8.40 -9.14
CA VAL A 58 21.27 -7.59 -9.89
C VAL A 58 21.61 -8.35 -11.16
N ASP A 59 20.95 -7.98 -12.24
CA ASP A 59 21.32 -8.40 -13.59
C ASP A 59 21.78 -7.14 -14.36
N ASP A 60 20.85 -6.43 -15.00
CA ASP A 60 21.06 -5.13 -15.66
C ASP A 60 20.69 -3.91 -14.77
N GLY A 61 20.12 -4.16 -13.59
CA GLY A 61 19.62 -3.12 -12.69
C GLY A 61 18.30 -2.47 -13.12
N ALA A 62 17.72 -2.84 -14.27
CA ALA A 62 16.47 -2.27 -14.78
C ALA A 62 15.31 -2.55 -13.82
N LEU A 63 15.24 -3.76 -13.27
CA LEU A 63 14.22 -4.12 -12.28
C LEU A 63 14.31 -3.21 -11.05
N ARG A 64 15.50 -3.02 -10.48
CA ARG A 64 15.73 -2.13 -9.33
C ARG A 64 15.33 -0.68 -9.64
N ALA A 65 15.68 -0.18 -10.82
CA ALA A 65 15.34 1.17 -11.25
C ALA A 65 13.83 1.36 -11.46
N SER A 66 13.13 0.31 -11.89
CA SER A 66 11.69 0.34 -12.18
C SER A 66 10.78 0.36 -10.96
N ILE A 67 11.31 0.11 -9.75
CA ILE A 67 10.52 0.12 -8.51
C ILE A 67 10.23 1.56 -8.12
N VAL A 68 8.96 1.93 -8.13
CA VAL A 68 8.47 3.29 -7.93
C VAL A 68 7.38 3.35 -6.87
N ILE A 69 7.17 4.57 -6.35
CA ILE A 69 6.11 4.89 -5.40
C ILE A 69 5.08 5.75 -6.11
N GLU A 70 3.81 5.35 -6.00
CA GLU A 70 2.67 6.12 -6.49
C GLU A 70 1.79 6.46 -5.28
N LYS A 71 1.48 7.75 -5.09
CA LYS A 71 0.72 8.24 -3.95
C LYS A 71 -0.73 8.53 -4.36
N PHE A 72 -1.66 8.23 -3.48
CA PHE A 72 -3.10 8.42 -3.68
C PHE A 72 -3.69 9.13 -2.45
N GLN A 73 -4.94 9.60 -2.58
CA GLN A 73 -5.72 10.16 -1.47
C GLN A 73 -4.95 11.26 -0.69
N ASN A 74 -4.34 12.21 -1.40
CA ASN A 74 -3.52 13.28 -0.81
C ASN A 74 -2.37 12.77 0.09
N GLY A 75 -1.79 11.62 -0.23
CA GLY A 75 -0.67 11.03 0.51
C GLY A 75 -1.09 10.07 1.63
N MET A 76 -2.39 9.87 1.86
CA MET A 76 -2.91 8.92 2.84
C MET A 76 -2.79 7.46 2.40
N ALA A 77 -2.50 7.22 1.12
CA ALA A 77 -2.22 5.89 0.59
C ALA A 77 -1.05 5.94 -0.39
N ALA A 78 -0.26 4.87 -0.45
CA ALA A 78 0.83 4.72 -1.39
C ALA A 78 0.89 3.29 -1.94
N ARG A 79 1.21 3.16 -3.22
CA ARG A 79 1.51 1.89 -3.90
C ARG A 79 2.99 1.87 -4.20
N VAL A 80 3.64 0.77 -3.87
CA VAL A 80 5.03 0.49 -4.26
C VAL A 80 5.00 -0.69 -5.21
N GLY A 81 5.61 -0.55 -6.39
CA GLY A 81 5.59 -1.59 -7.41
C GLY A 81 6.59 -1.34 -8.51
N SER A 82 6.76 -2.32 -9.39
CA SER A 82 7.58 -2.20 -10.60
C SER A 82 6.70 -1.88 -11.80
N ARG A 83 7.22 -1.08 -12.74
CA ARG A 83 6.59 -0.84 -14.05
C ARG A 83 6.85 -1.94 -15.08
N LEU A 84 7.71 -2.91 -14.75
CA LEU A 84 8.10 -3.96 -15.68
C LEU A 84 7.16 -5.16 -15.53
N PRO A 85 6.58 -5.66 -16.64
CA PRO A 85 5.64 -6.77 -16.58
C PRO A 85 6.29 -8.05 -16.05
N TYR A 86 7.60 -8.22 -16.27
CA TYR A 86 8.31 -9.41 -15.80
C TYR A 86 8.60 -9.43 -14.30
N ALA A 87 8.38 -8.31 -13.59
CA ALA A 87 8.61 -8.22 -12.15
C ALA A 87 7.76 -9.22 -11.35
N ALA A 88 6.51 -9.46 -11.80
CA ALA A 88 5.63 -10.45 -11.17
C ALA A 88 6.20 -11.88 -11.26
N TYR A 89 6.74 -12.24 -12.43
CA TYR A 89 7.41 -13.52 -12.64
C TYR A 89 8.71 -13.64 -11.83
N GLN A 90 9.41 -12.53 -11.60
CA GLN A 90 10.58 -12.51 -10.73
C GLN A 90 10.18 -12.77 -9.26
N GLU A 91 9.12 -12.11 -8.80
CA GLU A 91 8.65 -12.23 -7.41
C GLU A 91 8.19 -13.66 -7.09
N TRP A 92 7.41 -14.25 -8.00
CA TRP A 92 6.64 -15.47 -7.72
C TRP A 92 7.07 -16.70 -8.52
N GLY A 93 8.05 -16.55 -9.42
CA GLY A 93 8.58 -17.64 -10.23
C GLY A 93 7.73 -17.95 -11.47
N THR A 94 8.22 -18.87 -12.28
CA THR A 94 7.55 -19.32 -13.52
C THR A 94 7.57 -20.84 -13.65
N GLY A 95 6.79 -21.38 -14.59
CA GLY A 95 6.74 -22.81 -14.86
C GLY A 95 6.25 -23.59 -13.64
N ILE A 96 6.97 -24.65 -13.27
CA ILE A 96 6.61 -25.49 -12.11
C ILE A 96 6.87 -24.80 -10.77
N TYR A 97 7.63 -23.70 -10.77
CA TYR A 97 7.99 -22.95 -9.57
C TYR A 97 7.09 -21.74 -9.32
N ALA A 98 6.07 -21.52 -10.15
CA ALA A 98 5.11 -20.44 -9.94
C ALA A 98 4.37 -20.65 -8.60
N GLN A 99 4.47 -19.67 -7.70
CA GLN A 99 3.89 -19.74 -6.35
C GLN A 99 2.57 -18.97 -6.20
N HIS A 100 2.20 -18.15 -7.18
CA HIS A 100 1.00 -17.32 -7.14
C HIS A 100 -0.08 -17.83 -8.10
N PRO A 101 -1.36 -17.92 -7.70
CA PRO A 101 -2.44 -18.44 -8.54
C PRO A 101 -2.64 -17.64 -9.83
N ASP A 102 -2.45 -16.32 -9.78
CA ASP A 102 -2.61 -15.43 -10.94
C ASP A 102 -1.45 -15.49 -11.93
N ILE A 103 -0.38 -16.24 -11.61
CA ILE A 103 0.79 -16.37 -12.48
C ILE A 103 0.72 -17.72 -13.18
N PRO A 104 0.41 -17.74 -14.50
CA PRO A 104 0.26 -18.99 -15.23
C PRO A 104 1.58 -19.75 -15.26
N GLY A 105 1.64 -20.85 -14.49
CA GLY A 105 2.77 -21.76 -14.42
C GLY A 105 2.53 -23.02 -15.24
N ARG A 106 3.41 -23.31 -16.20
CA ARG A 106 3.38 -24.59 -16.93
C ARG A 106 3.80 -25.71 -15.98
N LYS A 107 2.99 -26.76 -15.87
CA LYS A 107 3.27 -27.91 -14.99
C LYS A 107 4.30 -28.91 -15.57
N THR A 108 4.57 -28.82 -16.87
CA THR A 108 5.49 -29.71 -17.59
C THR A 108 6.70 -28.95 -18.11
N PRO A 109 7.89 -29.58 -18.15
CA PRO A 109 9.08 -28.98 -18.76
C PRO A 109 8.84 -28.67 -20.24
N TRP A 110 9.56 -27.67 -20.76
CA TRP A 110 9.55 -27.35 -22.19
C TRP A 110 10.95 -27.03 -22.69
N SER A 111 11.14 -27.12 -23.99
CA SER A 111 12.40 -26.78 -24.64
C SER A 111 12.20 -25.57 -25.55
N PHE A 112 13.12 -24.62 -25.52
CA PHE A 112 13.07 -23.44 -26.38
C PHE A 112 14.48 -22.90 -26.67
N LYS A 113 14.61 -22.14 -27.75
CA LYS A 113 15.84 -21.42 -28.06
C LYS A 113 15.84 -20.07 -27.34
N HIS A 114 16.83 -19.86 -26.47
CA HIS A 114 16.92 -18.66 -25.66
C HIS A 114 17.17 -17.43 -26.55
N PRO A 115 16.34 -16.37 -26.46
CA PRO A 115 16.37 -15.28 -27.43
C PRO A 115 17.64 -14.41 -27.35
N LYS A 116 18.28 -14.31 -26.18
CA LYS A 116 19.50 -13.49 -26.01
C LYS A 116 20.79 -14.23 -26.34
N THR A 117 20.87 -15.51 -25.99
CA THR A 117 22.12 -16.31 -26.14
C THR A 117 22.10 -17.22 -27.37
N GLY A 118 20.92 -17.48 -27.94
CA GLY A 118 20.75 -18.41 -29.05
C GLY A 118 20.89 -19.89 -28.67
N GLU A 119 21.13 -20.20 -27.39
CA GLU A 119 21.29 -21.54 -26.87
C GLU A 119 19.95 -22.28 -26.78
N TRP A 120 19.98 -23.59 -26.97
CA TRP A 120 18.81 -24.43 -26.71
C TRP A 120 18.73 -24.78 -25.24
N TRP A 121 17.66 -24.33 -24.59
CA TRP A 121 17.32 -24.76 -23.24
C TRP A 121 16.42 -25.97 -23.35
N ILE A 122 16.94 -27.14 -23.00
CA ILE A 122 16.24 -28.43 -23.07
C ILE A 122 15.71 -28.76 -21.68
N ASN A 123 14.45 -29.22 -21.57
CA ASN A 123 13.81 -29.59 -20.30
C ASN A 123 13.76 -28.44 -19.27
N PHE A 124 13.61 -27.20 -19.73
CA PHE A 124 13.46 -26.06 -18.84
C PHE A 124 12.18 -26.16 -18.01
N ARG A 125 12.30 -25.98 -16.70
CA ARG A 125 11.22 -26.16 -15.73
C ARG A 125 10.58 -24.86 -15.26
N GLY A 126 11.12 -23.72 -15.67
CA GLY A 126 10.77 -22.41 -15.12
C GLY A 126 11.91 -21.82 -14.28
N ALA A 127 11.77 -20.53 -13.98
CA ALA A 127 12.64 -19.78 -13.09
C ALA A 127 12.11 -19.86 -11.65
N LYS A 128 13.02 -20.05 -10.69
CA LYS A 128 12.67 -19.98 -9.27
C LYS A 128 12.33 -18.53 -8.88
N PRO A 129 11.38 -18.33 -7.96
CA PRO A 129 11.07 -17.00 -7.43
C PRO A 129 12.28 -16.40 -6.72
N GLN A 130 12.44 -15.09 -6.90
CA GLN A 130 13.35 -14.24 -6.15
C GLN A 130 12.54 -13.05 -5.63
N PRO A 131 11.79 -13.27 -4.53
CA PRO A 131 10.86 -12.28 -4.02
C PRO A 131 11.62 -11.08 -3.46
N PHE A 132 11.20 -9.90 -3.87
CA PHE A 132 11.82 -8.63 -3.52
C PHE A 132 10.82 -7.63 -2.95
N LEU A 133 9.60 -7.58 -3.50
CA LEU A 133 8.58 -6.61 -3.15
C LEU A 133 7.74 -7.05 -1.94
N PHE A 134 7.21 -8.28 -1.95
CA PHE A 134 6.37 -8.78 -0.88
C PHE A 134 7.14 -8.91 0.45
N PRO A 135 8.37 -9.44 0.49
CA PRO A 135 9.19 -9.41 1.71
C PRO A 135 9.52 -7.99 2.18
N ALA A 136 9.51 -7.00 1.29
CA ALA A 136 9.70 -5.60 1.68
C ALA A 136 8.49 -5.00 2.35
N PHE A 137 7.31 -5.35 1.85
CA PHE A 137 6.06 -4.96 2.47
C PHE A 137 5.93 -5.59 3.86
N GLU A 138 6.12 -6.91 3.99
CA GLU A 138 5.96 -7.60 5.27
C GLU A 138 6.94 -7.08 6.35
N ALA A 139 8.17 -6.76 5.97
CA ALA A 139 9.15 -6.19 6.91
C ALA A 139 8.71 -4.86 7.53
N GLU A 140 7.93 -4.05 6.82
CA GLU A 140 7.48 -2.72 7.28
C GLU A 140 6.05 -2.72 7.82
N ARG A 141 5.29 -3.79 7.57
CA ARG A 141 3.85 -3.90 7.86
C ARG A 141 3.55 -3.72 9.35
N GLU A 142 4.24 -4.45 10.22
CA GLU A 142 3.98 -4.39 11.66
C GLU A 142 4.32 -3.02 12.26
N ASP A 143 5.46 -2.45 11.87
CA ASP A 143 5.88 -1.12 12.35
C ASP A 143 4.91 -0.03 11.88
N PHE A 144 4.41 -0.12 10.65
CA PHE A 144 3.40 0.81 10.14
C PHE A 144 2.11 0.76 10.95
N LEU A 145 1.59 -0.44 11.25
CA LEU A 145 0.37 -0.60 12.05
C LEU A 145 0.54 -0.04 13.47
N LYS A 146 1.66 -0.34 14.12
CA LYS A 146 1.99 0.19 15.45
C LYS A 146 2.03 1.72 15.46
N ARG A 147 2.73 2.33 14.50
CA ARG A 147 2.85 3.80 14.40
C ARG A 147 1.51 4.48 14.11
N ILE A 148 0.65 3.86 13.30
CA ILE A 148 -0.73 4.38 13.11
C ILE A 148 -1.47 4.34 14.44
N GLU A 149 -1.43 3.22 15.16
CA GLU A 149 -2.14 3.10 16.44
C GLU A 149 -1.67 4.17 17.45
N GLU A 150 -0.35 4.38 17.57
CA GLU A 150 0.23 5.44 18.41
C GLU A 150 -0.22 6.85 17.99
N LEU A 151 -0.29 7.10 16.68
CA LEU A 151 -0.71 8.40 16.15
C LEU A 151 -2.14 8.75 16.56
N TYR A 152 -3.03 7.75 16.65
CA TYR A 152 -4.44 7.95 17.01
C TYR A 152 -4.73 7.72 18.51
N LYS A 153 -3.87 7.04 19.26
CA LYS A 153 -3.95 6.93 20.74
C LYS A 153 -3.78 8.28 21.46
N THR A 154 -3.17 9.25 20.79
CA THR A 154 -2.93 10.61 21.32
C THR A 154 -4.10 11.58 21.05
N LEU A 155 -5.24 11.07 20.59
CA LEU A 155 -6.52 11.79 20.51
C LEU A 155 -7.20 11.89 21.89
#